data_AF-A0A5C5RMH5-F1
#
_entry.id   AF-A0A5C5RMH5-F1
#
_cell.length_a   1.000
_cell.length_b   1.000
_cell.length_c   1.000
_cell.angle_alpha   90.00
_cell.angle_beta   90.00
_cell.angle_gamma   90.00
#
_symmetry.space_group_name_H-M   'P 1'
#
loop_
_entity.id
_entity.type
_entity.pdbx_description
1 polymer ?
#
loop_
_entity_poly.entity_id
_entity_poly.type
_entity_poly.pdbx_seq_one_letter_code
_entity_poly.pdbx_strand_id
1 'polypeptide(L)' 'MAAGGLPAVMGLAQRAGFTGLLKARLTVASPNAPVKVRALVAGMLAGADDIDGMDILRSGGSAKVVGAVRAPST' A
#
# COMPACT_ATOMS: atom_id res chain seq x y z
N MET A 1 -7.34 12.24 11.30
CA MET A 1 -8.18 12.35 10.08
C MET A 1 -7.33 13.01 8.99
N ALA A 2 -6.67 12.24 8.12
CA ALA A 2 -5.70 12.75 7.13
C ALA A 2 -5.77 11.97 5.79
N ALA A 3 -6.95 11.50 5.39
CA ALA A 3 -7.09 10.65 4.20
C ALA A 3 -7.21 11.41 2.86
N GLY A 4 -7.34 12.74 2.87
CA GLY A 4 -7.60 13.53 1.64
C GLY A 4 -6.45 13.54 0.63
N GLY A 5 -5.20 13.42 1.10
CA GLY A 5 -4.01 13.46 0.23
C GLY A 5 -3.57 12.11 -0.33
N LEU A 6 -4.09 11.00 0.20
CA LEU A 6 -3.59 9.66 -0.14
C LEU A 6 -3.67 9.35 -1.64
N PRO A 7 -4.77 9.64 -2.37
CA PRO A 7 -4.81 9.41 -3.81
C PRO A 7 -3.76 10.23 -4.58
N ALA A 8 -3.51 11.47 -4.17
CA ALA A 8 -2.52 12.33 -4.81
C ALA A 8 -1.09 11.80 -4.61
N VAL A 9 -0.76 11.38 -3.37
CA VAL A 9 0.57 10.81 -3.05
C VAL A 9 0.80 9.49 -3.77
N MET A 10 -0.19 8.59 -3.78
CA MET A 10 -0.07 7.30 -4.47
C MET A 10 -0.01 7.46 -5.99
N GLY A 11 -0.71 8.45 -6.55
CA GLY A 11 -0.60 8.83 -7.96
C GLY A 11 0.79 9.38 -8.32
N LEU A 12 1.36 10.23 -7.47
CA LEU A 12 2.74 10.71 -7.63
C LEU A 12 3.75 9.56 -7.57
N ALA A 13 3.64 8.67 -6.58
CA ALA A 13 4.51 7.51 -6.44
C ALA A 13 4.44 6.60 -7.68
N GLN A 14 3.26 6.40 -8.25
CA GLN A 14 3.10 5.67 -9.51
C GLN A 14 3.85 6.35 -10.66
N ARG A 15 3.69 7.67 -10.82
CA ARG A 15 4.37 8.46 -11.87
C ARG A 15 5.89 8.47 -11.69
N ALA A 16 6.37 8.44 -10.44
CA ALA A 16 7.78 8.33 -10.11
C ALA A 16 8.36 6.90 -10.27
N GLY A 17 7.58 5.94 -10.76
CA GLY A 17 8.06 4.58 -11.02
C GLY A 17 8.22 3.73 -9.76
N PHE A 18 7.50 4.04 -8.68
CA PHE A 18 7.67 3.36 -7.37
C PHE A 18 7.58 1.83 -7.47
N THR A 19 6.62 1.29 -8.23
CA THR A 19 6.52 -0.17 -8.44
C THR A 19 7.77 -0.77 -9.10
N GLY A 20 8.39 -0.04 -10.04
CA GLY A 20 9.65 -0.47 -10.68
C GLY A 20 10.81 -0.49 -9.69
N LEU A 21 10.92 0.55 -8.86
CA LEU A 21 11.92 0.60 -7.78
C LEU A 21 11.77 -0.55 -6.80
N LEU A 22 10.53 -0.87 -6.38
CA LEU A 22 10.28 -2.01 -5.50
C LEU A 22 10.69 -3.33 -6.14
N LYS A 23 10.36 -3.56 -7.42
CA LYS A 23 10.80 -4.77 -8.14
C LYS A 23 12.32 -4.89 -8.22
N ALA A 24 13.03 -3.78 -8.35
CA ALA A 24 14.49 -3.77 -8.47
C ALA A 24 15.24 -3.87 -7.13
N ARG A 25 14.61 -3.47 -6.01
CA ARG A 25 15.29 -3.32 -4.71
C ARG A 25 14.85 -4.32 -3.64
N LEU A 26 13.69 -4.94 -3.77
CA LEU A 26 13.24 -5.96 -2.82
C LEU A 26 14.01 -7.26 -3.06
N THR A 27 14.79 -7.68 -2.06
CA THR A 27 15.62 -8.90 -2.11
C THR A 27 15.02 -10.07 -1.34
N VAL A 28 14.09 -9.80 -0.43
CA VAL A 28 13.41 -10.83 0.36
C VAL A 28 12.30 -11.45 -0.50
N ALA A 29 12.36 -12.77 -0.69
CA ALA A 29 11.35 -13.51 -1.42
C ALA A 29 9.99 -13.38 -0.71
N SER A 30 9.00 -12.83 -1.42
CA SER A 30 7.63 -12.75 -0.93
C SER A 30 6.64 -12.76 -2.09
N PRO A 31 5.53 -13.51 -1.99
CA PRO A 31 4.45 -13.40 -2.96
C PRO A 31 3.95 -11.96 -3.04
N ASN A 32 3.86 -11.42 -4.25
CA ASN A 32 3.35 -10.07 -4.51
C ASN A 32 4.07 -8.96 -3.71
N ALA A 33 5.38 -9.10 -3.46
CA ALA A 33 6.15 -8.18 -2.61
C ALA A 33 5.93 -6.68 -2.93
N PRO A 34 5.93 -6.22 -4.20
CA PRO A 34 5.70 -4.81 -4.53
C PRO A 34 4.30 -4.33 -4.15
N VAL A 35 3.28 -5.19 -4.28
CA VAL A 35 1.89 -4.86 -3.92
C VAL A 35 1.76 -4.75 -2.41
N LYS A 36 2.36 -5.68 -1.66
CA LYS A 36 2.32 -5.67 -0.19
C LYS A 36 3.03 -4.44 0.39
N VAL A 37 4.21 -4.09 -0.13
CA VAL A 37 4.93 -2.89 0.31
C VAL A 37 4.16 -1.62 -0.04
N ARG A 38 3.56 -1.53 -1.24
CA ARG A 38 2.69 -0.40 -1.59
C ARG A 38 1.49 -0.26 -0.65
N ALA A 39 0.88 -1.38 -0.26
CA ALA A 39 -0.23 -1.37 0.69
C ALA A 39 0.23 -0.85 2.05
N LEU A 40 1.34 -1.36 2.60
CA LEU A 40 1.90 -0.87 3.87
C LEU A 40 2.19 0.64 3.83
N VAL A 41 2.84 1.12 2.77
CA VAL A 41 3.12 2.56 2.61
C VAL A 41 1.82 3.37 2.55
N ALA A 42 0.80 2.89 1.83
CA ALA A 42 -0.50 3.56 1.79
C ALA A 42 -1.19 3.59 3.17
N GLY A 43 -1.09 2.50 3.94
CA GLY A 43 -1.62 2.44 5.31
C GLY A 43 -0.91 3.42 6.24
N MET A 44 0.42 3.44 6.21
CA MET A 44 1.23 4.39 6.99
C MET A 44 0.94 5.84 6.64
N LEU A 45 0.76 6.15 5.35
CA LEU A 45 0.34 7.48 4.90
C LEU A 45 -1.09 7.84 5.35
N ALA A 46 -1.96 6.84 5.51
CA ALA A 46 -3.30 7.02 6.06
C ALA A 46 -3.32 7.14 7.60
N GLY A 47 -2.21 6.81 8.26
CA GLY A 47 -2.04 6.89 9.72
C GLY A 47 -1.95 5.55 10.45
N ALA A 48 -1.77 4.43 9.75
CA ALA A 48 -1.53 3.13 10.40
C ALA A 48 -0.06 3.03 10.87
N ASP A 49 0.15 2.81 12.15
CA ASP A 49 1.47 2.60 12.77
C ASP A 49 1.72 1.14 13.18
N ASP A 50 0.68 0.31 13.16
CA ASP A 50 0.75 -1.14 13.35
C ASP A 50 0.03 -1.93 12.22
N ILE A 51 0.09 -3.25 12.28
CA ILE A 51 -0.51 -4.13 11.27
C ILE A 51 -2.03 -4.19 11.39
N ASP A 52 -2.60 -4.04 12.59
CA ASP A 52 -4.05 -4.06 12.81
C ASP A 52 -4.69 -2.79 12.23
N GLY A 53 -4.02 -1.65 12.34
CA GLY A 53 -4.38 -0.36 11.77
C GLY A 53 -4.44 -0.35 10.25
N MET A 54 -3.89 -1.37 9.57
CA MET A 54 -4.05 -1.55 8.12
C MET A 54 -5.51 -1.74 7.68
N ASP A 55 -6.42 -2.03 8.62
CA ASP A 55 -7.87 -2.02 8.40
C ASP A 55 -8.39 -0.66 7.88
N ILE A 56 -7.64 0.43 8.07
CA ILE A 56 -7.96 1.73 7.48
C ILE A 56 -8.06 1.69 5.95
N LEU A 57 -7.32 0.79 5.29
CA LEU A 57 -7.42 0.58 3.84
C LEU A 57 -8.64 -0.26 3.45
N ARG A 58 -9.29 -0.93 4.41
CA ARG A 58 -10.48 -1.76 4.20
C ARG A 58 -11.77 -0.99 4.49
N SER A 59 -11.75 -0.07 5.46
CA SER A 59 -12.94 0.63 5.96
C SER A 59 -13.35 1.85 5.11
N GLY A 60 -12.47 2.41 4.27
CA GLY A 60 -12.76 3.62 3.49
C GLY A 60 -12.23 3.57 2.06
N GLY A 61 -13.03 3.08 1.11
CA GLY A 61 -12.91 3.35 -0.34
C GLY A 61 -11.60 2.98 -1.06
N SER A 62 -10.58 2.45 -0.37
CA SER A 62 -9.23 2.23 -0.90
C SER A 62 -9.10 0.97 -1.76
N ALA A 63 -10.17 0.20 -1.90
CA ALA A 63 -10.28 -0.90 -2.87
C ALA A 63 -10.03 -0.44 -4.32
N LYS A 64 -10.25 0.85 -4.64
CA LYS A 64 -9.90 1.44 -5.95
C LYS A 64 -8.41 1.76 -6.13
N VAL A 65 -7.63 1.86 -5.05
CA VAL A 65 -6.22 2.31 -5.07
C VAL A 65 -5.26 1.15 -4.83
N VAL A 66 -5.68 0.16 -4.05
CA VAL A 66 -4.95 -1.07 -3.77
C VAL A 66 -5.78 -2.21 -4.33
N GLY A 67 -5.46 -2.65 -5.55
CA GLY A 67 -6.20 -3.72 -6.22
C GLY A 67 -6.46 -4.91 -5.29
N ALA A 68 -7.69 -5.41 -5.31
CA ALA A 68 -8.17 -6.47 -4.44
C ALA A 68 -7.35 -7.76 -4.63
N VAL A 69 -6.31 -7.97 -3.83
CA VAL A 69 -5.68 -9.27 -3.67
C VAL A 69 -5.34 -9.49 -2.21
N ARG A 70 -6.11 -10.37 -1.59
CA ARG A 70 -5.91 -10.89 -0.24
C ARG A 70 -4.75 -11.88 -0.22
N ALA A 71 -3.86 -11.77 0.76
CA ALA A 71 -3.10 -12.91 1.27
C ALA A 71 -3.79 -13.41 2.55
N PRO A 72 -3.96 -14.73 2.76
CA PRO A 72 -4.50 -15.25 4.01
C PRO A 72 -3.44 -15.13 5.11
N SER A 73 -3.84 -14.61 6.27
CA SER A 73 -3.04 -14.71 7.50
C SER A 73 -3.79 -15.59 8.49
N THR A 74 -3.06 -16.49 9.13
CA THR A 74 -3.40 -17.07 10.44
C THR A 74 -3.28 -16.02 11.51
#